data_AF-A0A9X3XH33-F1
#
_entry.id   AF-A0A9X3XH33-F1
#
_cell.length_a   1.000
_cell.length_b   1.000
_cell.length_c   1.000
_cell.angle_alpha   90.00
_cell.angle_beta   90.00
_cell.angle_gamma   90.00
#
_symmetry.space_group_name_H-M   'P 1'
#
loop_
_entity.id
_entity.type
_entity.pdbx_description
1 polymer ?
#
loop_
_entity_poly.entity_id
_entity_poly.type
_entity_poly.pdbx_seq_one_letter_code
_entity_poly.pdbx_strand_id
1 'polypeptide(L)'
;MNNRVELIYENNEYSVAVNGSVVNRDKDLENAFSHFKSVINNNKTAEARAWNDIVEKFQALNNKDLEINYEFRTMSYGNMKYFYNMGKVFYMANGSMIPLIGGYELFKFALTVVCNGNIEKANNFVEFCKDVMLAKVNYRVTEASIIVSSASFNYGSAEYNFNSGKINKGASIISGSFEEFKNYVLDIIKPM
;
A
#
# COMPACT_ATOMS: atom_id res chain seq x y z
N MET A 1 -20.95 -1.84 16.15
CA MET A 1 -21.21 -0.44 16.51
C MET A 1 -22.06 0.20 15.42
N ASN A 2 -23.13 0.90 15.80
CA ASN A 2 -23.91 1.71 14.86
C ASN A 2 -23.21 3.07 14.71
N ASN A 3 -22.82 3.43 13.50
CA ASN A 3 -22.27 4.75 13.23
C ASN A 3 -23.43 5.70 12.87
N ARG A 4 -23.65 6.72 13.69
CA ARG A 4 -24.58 7.82 13.40
C ARG A 4 -23.83 8.84 12.55
N VAL A 5 -24.28 9.07 11.32
CA VAL A 5 -23.75 10.10 10.42
C VAL A 5 -24.81 11.17 10.26
N GLU A 6 -24.43 12.43 10.43
CA GLU A 6 -25.36 13.58 10.42
C GLU A 6 -24.86 14.63 9.43
N LEU A 7 -25.77 15.21 8.66
CA LEU A 7 -25.54 16.43 7.89
C LEU A 7 -26.31 17.54 8.58
N ILE A 8 -25.59 18.54 9.08
CA ILE A 8 -26.12 19.62 9.93
C ILE A 8 -25.92 20.93 9.18
N TYR A 9 -26.96 21.76 9.08
CA TYR A 9 -26.85 23.12 8.57
C TYR A 9 -27.08 24.10 9.72
N GLU A 10 -26.05 24.86 10.07
CA GLU A 10 -26.07 25.84 11.16
C GLU A 10 -25.13 27.00 10.82
N ASN A 11 -25.46 28.23 11.23
CA ASN A 11 -24.60 29.41 11.02
C ASN A 11 -24.16 29.65 9.56
N ASN A 12 -25.04 29.39 8.58
CA ASN A 12 -24.76 29.46 7.14
C ASN A 12 -23.63 28.52 6.67
N GLU A 13 -23.45 27.39 7.33
CA GLU A 13 -22.47 26.37 6.97
C GLU A 13 -23.07 24.97 7.14
N TYR A 14 -22.77 24.09 6.20
CA TYR A 14 -23.05 22.66 6.31
C TYR A 14 -21.90 21.98 7.03
N SER A 15 -22.20 21.03 7.89
CA SER A 15 -21.20 20.18 8.54
C SER A 15 -21.63 18.72 8.53
N VAL A 16 -20.68 17.84 8.28
CA VAL A 16 -20.89 16.39 8.40
C VAL A 16 -20.29 15.94 9.73
N ALA A 17 -21.06 15.21 10.53
CA ALA A 17 -20.60 14.65 11.80
C ALA A 17 -20.74 13.13 11.83
N VAL A 18 -19.80 12.46 12.50
CA VAL A 18 -19.84 11.02 12.79
C VAL A 18 -19.80 10.85 14.30
N ASN A 19 -20.84 10.23 14.86
CA ASN A 19 -21.00 10.03 16.31
C ASN A 19 -20.77 11.32 17.12
N GLY A 20 -21.29 12.45 16.61
CA GLY A 20 -21.18 13.77 17.24
C GLY A 20 -19.87 14.52 16.99
N SER A 21 -18.87 13.92 16.32
CA SER A 21 -17.63 14.60 15.93
C SER A 21 -17.73 15.14 14.51
N VAL A 22 -17.54 16.44 14.31
CA VAL A 22 -17.55 17.07 12.98
C VAL A 22 -16.33 16.63 12.19
N VAL A 23 -16.55 16.08 11.00
CA VAL A 23 -15.52 15.57 10.08
C VAL A 23 -15.39 16.41 8.81
N ASN A 24 -16.36 17.28 8.50
CA ASN A 24 -16.28 18.17 7.35
C ASN A 24 -17.16 19.41 7.58
N ARG A 25 -16.78 20.53 6.95
CA ARG A 25 -17.56 21.78 6.86
C ARG A 25 -17.47 22.33 5.45
N ASP A 26 -18.60 22.81 4.93
CA ASP A 26 -18.69 23.44 3.61
C ASP A 26 -19.82 24.46 3.57
N LYS A 27 -19.73 25.46 2.70
CA LYS A 27 -20.81 26.44 2.45
C LYS A 27 -21.66 26.07 1.25
N ASP A 28 -21.16 25.20 0.38
CA ASP A 28 -21.86 24.68 -0.79
C ASP A 28 -22.60 23.37 -0.45
N LEU A 29 -23.90 23.33 -0.78
CA LEU A 29 -24.77 22.18 -0.48
C LEU A 29 -24.34 20.91 -1.24
N GLU A 30 -23.97 21.04 -2.51
CA GLU A 30 -23.64 19.89 -3.36
C GLU A 30 -22.33 19.24 -2.89
N ASN A 31 -21.35 20.06 -2.52
CA ASN A 31 -20.11 19.58 -1.92
C ASN A 31 -20.36 18.91 -0.57
N ALA A 32 -21.14 19.54 0.32
CA ALA A 32 -21.49 18.97 1.62
C ALA A 32 -22.24 17.63 1.48
N PHE A 33 -23.15 17.54 0.51
CA PHE A 33 -23.91 16.32 0.24
C PHE A 33 -23.03 15.22 -0.38
N SER A 34 -22.08 15.57 -1.23
CA SER A 34 -21.06 14.66 -1.76
C SER A 34 -20.19 14.08 -0.63
N HIS A 35 -19.74 14.94 0.29
CA HIS A 35 -19.01 14.53 1.49
C HIS A 35 -19.85 13.62 2.39
N PHE A 36 -21.11 13.97 2.64
CA PHE A 36 -22.05 13.15 3.42
C PHE A 36 -22.25 11.75 2.81
N LYS A 37 -22.48 11.66 1.49
CA LYS A 37 -22.59 10.38 0.77
C LYS A 37 -21.32 9.54 0.89
N SER A 38 -20.16 10.17 0.74
CA SER A 38 -18.85 9.50 0.87
C SER A 38 -18.67 8.93 2.28
N VAL A 39 -18.98 9.72 3.32
CA VAL A 39 -18.91 9.28 4.71
C VAL A 39 -19.89 8.13 4.99
N ILE A 40 -21.12 8.18 4.47
CA ILE A 40 -22.08 7.08 4.59
C ILE A 40 -21.56 5.82 3.92
N ASN A 41 -21.08 5.91 2.68
CA ASN A 41 -20.59 4.76 1.93
C ASN A 41 -19.39 4.12 2.63
N ASN A 42 -18.44 4.93 3.09
CA ASN A 42 -17.34 4.44 3.90
C ASN A 42 -17.87 3.74 5.17
N ASN A 43 -18.92 4.25 5.81
CA ASN A 43 -19.47 3.68 7.04
C ASN A 43 -20.43 2.50 6.88
N LYS A 44 -20.69 1.99 5.68
CA LYS A 44 -21.51 0.76 5.46
C LYS A 44 -20.76 -0.50 5.95
N THR A 45 -20.85 -0.72 7.27
CA THR A 45 -20.91 -1.94 8.11
C THR A 45 -20.20 -3.26 7.78
N ALA A 46 -19.66 -3.51 6.57
CA ALA A 46 -18.74 -4.61 6.29
C ALA A 46 -17.30 -4.10 6.09
N GLU A 47 -17.14 -3.00 5.35
CA GLU A 47 -15.84 -2.39 5.05
C GLU A 47 -15.21 -1.72 6.26
N ALA A 48 -15.99 -1.09 7.14
CA ALA A 48 -15.45 -0.47 8.36
C ALA A 48 -14.92 -1.51 9.38
N ARG A 49 -15.54 -2.70 9.47
CA ARG A 49 -15.03 -3.79 10.33
C ARG A 49 -13.74 -4.37 9.74
N ALA A 50 -13.74 -4.63 8.44
CA ALA A 50 -12.55 -5.10 7.74
C ALA A 50 -11.38 -4.11 7.82
N TRP A 51 -11.63 -2.79 7.85
CA TRP A 51 -10.58 -1.80 8.10
C TRP A 51 -9.99 -1.90 9.50
N ASN A 52 -10.81 -1.96 10.53
CA ASN A 52 -10.32 -2.07 11.91
C ASN A 52 -9.52 -3.37 12.12
N ASP A 53 -10.01 -4.49 11.58
CA ASP A 53 -9.29 -5.78 11.62
C ASP A 53 -7.94 -5.71 10.91
N ILE A 54 -7.85 -4.94 9.82
CA ILE A 54 -6.59 -4.67 9.12
C ILE A 54 -5.66 -3.83 9.99
N VAL A 55 -6.17 -2.73 10.56
CA VAL A 55 -5.40 -1.82 11.41
C VAL A 55 -4.82 -2.55 12.63
N GLU A 56 -5.60 -3.40 13.30
CA GLU A 56 -5.13 -4.19 14.44
C GLU A 56 -3.95 -5.10 14.07
N LYS A 57 -4.01 -5.78 12.92
CA LYS A 57 -2.90 -6.60 12.41
C LYS A 57 -1.63 -5.80 12.17
N PHE A 58 -1.78 -4.57 11.68
CA PHE A 58 -0.64 -3.69 11.41
C PHE A 58 -0.07 -3.05 12.68
N GLN A 59 -0.92 -2.66 13.63
CA GLN A 59 -0.49 -2.15 14.93
C GLN A 59 0.25 -3.23 15.75
N ALA A 60 -0.13 -4.50 15.61
CA ALA A 60 0.57 -5.61 16.25
C ALA A 60 2.04 -5.76 15.79
N LEU A 61 2.42 -5.20 14.65
CA LEU A 61 3.81 -5.16 14.19
C LEU A 61 4.67 -4.13 14.95
N ASN A 62 4.05 -3.28 15.77
CA ASN A 62 4.68 -2.28 16.65
C ASN A 62 5.74 -1.41 15.94
N ASN A 63 5.44 -1.02 14.70
CA ASN A 63 6.34 -0.19 13.89
C ASN A 63 6.04 1.30 14.10
N LYS A 64 7.04 2.05 14.57
CA LYS A 64 6.90 3.47 14.90
C LYS A 64 6.74 4.39 13.69
N ASP A 65 7.20 3.96 12.51
CA ASP A 65 7.13 4.77 11.29
C ASP A 65 5.89 4.43 10.44
N LEU A 66 5.00 3.57 10.95
CA LEU A 66 3.70 3.32 10.34
C LEU A 66 2.71 4.41 10.77
N GLU A 67 2.23 5.18 9.80
CA GLU A 67 1.20 6.18 9.99
C GLU A 67 -0.17 5.63 9.58
N ILE A 68 -1.15 5.73 10.46
CA ILE A 68 -2.53 5.28 10.20
C ILE A 68 -3.45 6.48 10.23
N ASN A 69 -4.14 6.73 9.11
CA ASN A 69 -5.16 7.75 9.01
C ASN A 69 -6.54 7.09 8.98
N TYR A 70 -7.27 7.21 10.08
CA TYR A 70 -8.60 6.60 10.26
C TYR A 70 -9.70 7.32 9.46
N GLU A 71 -9.55 8.62 9.21
CA GLU A 71 -10.53 9.43 8.48
C GLU A 71 -10.61 9.01 7.00
N PHE A 72 -9.45 8.96 6.34
CA PHE A 72 -9.33 8.60 4.93
C PHE A 72 -9.08 7.10 4.71
N ARG A 73 -8.94 6.33 5.79
CA ARG A 73 -8.60 4.89 5.77
C ARG A 73 -7.37 4.61 4.91
N THR A 74 -6.29 5.27 5.27
CA THR A 74 -4.99 5.09 4.61
C THR A 74 -3.94 4.69 5.61
N MET A 75 -2.96 3.92 5.15
CA MET A 75 -1.73 3.64 5.90
C MET A 75 -0.54 4.10 5.08
N SER A 76 0.42 4.74 5.73
CA SER A 76 1.65 5.20 5.10
C SER A 76 2.87 4.63 5.82
N TYR A 77 3.87 4.23 5.07
CA TYR A 77 5.17 3.81 5.60
C TYR A 77 6.26 4.23 4.61
N GLY A 78 7.10 5.19 5.00
CA GLY A 78 8.07 5.82 4.09
C GLY A 78 7.37 6.36 2.83
N ASN A 79 7.87 5.98 1.65
CA ASN A 79 7.30 6.40 0.36
C ASN A 79 6.13 5.51 -0.10
N MET A 80 5.58 4.66 0.75
CA MET A 80 4.48 3.75 0.39
C MET A 80 3.18 4.15 1.08
N LYS A 81 2.09 4.23 0.32
CA LYS A 81 0.76 4.55 0.86
C LYS A 81 -0.31 3.59 0.36
N TYR A 82 -0.99 2.92 1.29
CA TYR A 82 -2.15 2.08 1.03
C TYR A 82 -3.45 2.86 1.20
N PHE A 83 -4.35 2.75 0.23
CA PHE A 83 -5.70 3.31 0.26
C PHE A 83 -6.71 2.18 0.35
N TYR A 84 -7.31 2.01 1.53
CA TYR A 84 -8.25 0.93 1.81
C TYR A 84 -9.44 0.94 0.86
N ASN A 85 -10.07 2.10 0.69
CA ASN A 85 -11.24 2.27 -0.18
C ASN A 85 -10.95 1.92 -1.66
N MET A 86 -9.69 1.96 -2.08
CA MET A 86 -9.28 1.60 -3.44
C MET A 86 -8.70 0.18 -3.53
N GLY A 87 -8.37 -0.45 -2.40
CA GLY A 87 -7.60 -1.69 -2.35
C GLY A 87 -6.20 -1.57 -2.99
N LYS A 88 -5.66 -0.35 -3.12
CA LYS A 88 -4.43 -0.07 -3.89
C LYS A 88 -3.32 0.51 -3.03
N VAL A 89 -2.09 0.23 -3.45
CA VAL A 89 -0.87 0.82 -2.89
C VAL A 89 -0.24 1.72 -3.93
N PHE A 90 0.34 2.82 -3.48
CA PHE A 90 1.04 3.77 -4.31
C PHE A 90 2.42 4.04 -3.74
N TYR A 91 3.37 4.25 -4.64
CA TYR A 91 4.62 4.94 -4.35
C TYR A 91 4.37 6.45 -4.38
N MET A 92 4.76 7.13 -3.31
CA MET A 92 4.57 8.55 -3.05
C MET A 92 5.94 9.21 -2.83
N ALA A 93 6.47 9.89 -3.85
CA ALA A 93 7.71 10.68 -3.70
C ALA A 93 7.77 11.79 -4.73
N ASN A 94 8.43 12.91 -4.38
CA ASN A 94 8.67 14.05 -5.29
C ASN A 94 7.38 14.54 -6.00
N GLY A 95 6.27 14.60 -5.27
CA GLY A 95 4.96 15.01 -5.82
C GLY A 95 4.33 14.00 -6.79
N SER A 96 4.97 12.85 -7.03
CA SER A 96 4.48 11.80 -7.91
C SER A 96 3.75 10.71 -7.13
N MET A 97 2.67 10.20 -7.72
CA MET A 97 1.87 9.10 -7.20
C MET A 97 1.82 7.99 -8.26
N ILE A 98 2.55 6.91 -8.02
CA ILE A 98 2.66 5.79 -8.98
C ILE A 98 1.95 4.58 -8.38
N PRO A 99 0.92 4.01 -9.04
CA PRO A 99 0.24 2.81 -8.56
C PRO A 99 1.17 1.60 -8.61
N LEU A 100 1.14 0.78 -7.56
CA LEU A 100 1.89 -0.48 -7.45
C LEU A 100 0.96 -1.68 -7.55
N ILE A 101 1.52 -2.84 -7.90
CA ILE A 101 0.79 -4.12 -8.01
C ILE A 101 0.80 -4.83 -6.66
N GLY A 102 -0.36 -5.31 -6.22
CA GLY A 102 -0.47 -6.21 -5.05
C GLY A 102 -1.26 -5.65 -3.87
N GLY A 103 -1.61 -4.37 -3.86
CA GLY A 103 -2.56 -3.80 -2.88
C GLY A 103 -2.18 -4.12 -1.43
N TYR A 104 -3.16 -4.55 -0.64
CA TYR A 104 -2.96 -4.91 0.77
C TYR A 104 -1.81 -5.92 0.99
N GLU A 105 -1.69 -6.96 0.15
CA GLU A 105 -0.65 -7.98 0.32
C GLU A 105 0.75 -7.39 0.12
N LEU A 106 0.92 -6.47 -0.84
CA LEU A 106 2.19 -5.76 -1.02
C LEU A 106 2.53 -4.90 0.21
N PHE A 107 1.56 -4.15 0.73
CA PHE A 107 1.79 -3.27 1.88
C PHE A 107 2.16 -4.09 3.13
N LYS A 108 1.42 -5.18 3.38
CA LYS A 108 1.68 -6.12 4.47
C LYS A 108 3.06 -6.75 4.34
N PHE A 109 3.39 -7.22 3.14
CA PHE A 109 4.68 -7.85 2.87
C PHE A 109 5.84 -6.89 3.16
N ALA A 110 5.80 -5.68 2.58
CA ALA A 110 6.84 -4.68 2.72
C ALA A 110 7.10 -4.32 4.18
N LEU A 111 6.05 -4.13 4.98
CA LEU A 111 6.22 -3.84 6.40
C LEU A 111 6.75 -5.04 7.18
N THR A 112 6.31 -6.26 6.85
CA THR A 112 6.77 -7.49 7.51
C THR A 112 8.26 -7.71 7.30
N VAL A 113 8.76 -7.58 6.06
CA VAL A 113 10.20 -7.79 5.77
C VAL A 113 11.09 -6.71 6.41
N VAL A 114 10.58 -5.49 6.58
CA VAL A 114 11.29 -4.44 7.33
C VAL A 114 11.32 -4.75 8.82
N CYS A 115 10.17 -5.07 9.42
CA CYS A 115 10.10 -5.35 10.85
C CYS A 115 10.96 -6.57 11.26
N ASN A 116 11.12 -7.54 10.35
CA ASN A 116 12.00 -8.69 10.54
C ASN A 116 13.49 -8.37 10.32
N GLY A 117 13.83 -7.15 9.89
CA GLY A 117 15.21 -6.73 9.62
C GLY A 117 15.80 -7.28 8.32
N ASN A 118 14.98 -7.83 7.41
CA ASN A 118 15.48 -8.37 6.14
C ASN A 118 15.89 -7.27 5.15
N ILE A 119 15.36 -6.05 5.32
CA ILE A 119 15.78 -4.85 4.61
C ILE A 119 15.81 -3.66 5.59
N GLU A 120 16.80 -2.79 5.46
CA GLU A 120 16.96 -1.64 6.36
C GLU A 120 15.84 -0.60 6.20
N LYS A 121 15.32 -0.42 4.98
CA LYS A 121 14.30 0.59 4.66
C LYS A 121 13.31 0.06 3.62
N ALA A 122 12.01 0.16 3.88
CA ALA A 122 10.99 -0.20 2.87
C ALA A 122 11.17 0.58 1.57
N ASN A 123 11.67 1.82 1.62
CA ASN A 123 11.83 2.65 0.44
C ASN A 123 12.63 1.96 -0.66
N ASN A 124 13.67 1.20 -0.31
CA ASN A 124 14.47 0.47 -1.30
C ASN A 124 13.63 -0.60 -2.03
N PHE A 125 12.80 -1.32 -1.29
CA PHE A 125 11.87 -2.30 -1.86
C PHE A 125 10.78 -1.64 -2.72
N VAL A 126 10.18 -0.57 -2.24
CA VAL A 126 9.05 0.11 -2.91
C VAL A 126 9.54 0.84 -4.17
N GLU A 127 10.75 1.41 -4.14
CA GLU A 127 11.40 2.00 -5.32
C GLU A 127 11.66 0.95 -6.40
N PHE A 128 12.12 -0.25 -6.02
CA PHE A 128 12.26 -1.37 -6.95
C PHE A 128 10.92 -1.77 -7.58
N CYS A 129 9.86 -1.94 -6.77
CA CYS A 129 8.52 -2.22 -7.29
C CYS A 129 8.04 -1.15 -8.27
N LYS A 130 8.35 0.12 -8.01
CA LYS A 130 8.07 1.26 -8.90
C LYS A 130 8.88 1.16 -10.21
N ASP A 131 10.16 0.83 -10.16
CA ASP A 131 10.98 0.70 -11.37
C ASP A 131 10.51 -0.47 -12.26
N VAL A 132 10.14 -1.61 -11.65
CA VAL A 132 9.56 -2.76 -12.37
C VAL A 132 8.21 -2.38 -13.02
N MET A 133 7.36 -1.62 -12.31
CA MET A 133 6.11 -1.08 -12.87
C MET A 133 6.35 -0.20 -14.09
N LEU A 134 7.32 0.72 -14.02
CA LEU A 134 7.64 1.64 -15.11
C LEU A 134 8.21 0.92 -16.34
N ALA A 135 8.91 -0.20 -16.12
CA ALA A 135 9.33 -1.11 -17.18
C ALA A 135 8.17 -1.95 -17.76
N LYS A 136 6.93 -1.77 -17.28
CA LYS A 136 5.72 -2.53 -17.68
C LYS A 136 5.85 -4.03 -17.44
N VAL A 137 6.62 -4.41 -16.42
CA VAL A 137 6.82 -5.81 -16.01
C VAL A 137 5.96 -6.12 -14.79
N ASN A 138 5.47 -7.35 -14.72
CA ASN A 138 4.60 -7.79 -13.63
C ASN A 138 5.42 -8.38 -12.48
N TYR A 139 4.93 -8.25 -11.26
CA TYR A 139 5.50 -8.89 -10.08
C TYR A 139 4.41 -9.29 -9.10
N ARG A 140 4.76 -10.19 -8.19
CA ARG A 140 3.94 -10.56 -7.04
C ARG A 140 4.82 -10.81 -5.84
N VAL A 141 4.22 -10.76 -4.65
CA VAL A 141 4.85 -11.16 -3.41
C VAL A 141 4.21 -12.44 -2.89
N THR A 142 5.00 -13.22 -2.16
CA THR A 142 4.54 -14.35 -1.33
C THR A 142 4.80 -14.00 0.14
N GLU A 143 4.69 -14.95 1.06
CA GLU A 143 5.01 -14.72 2.48
C GLU A 143 6.46 -14.24 2.70
N ALA A 144 7.40 -14.67 1.86
CA ALA A 144 8.83 -14.42 2.06
C ALA A 144 9.59 -14.01 0.80
N SER A 145 8.92 -13.92 -0.35
CA SER A 145 9.61 -13.66 -1.62
C SER A 145 8.93 -12.57 -2.45
N ILE A 146 9.72 -11.92 -3.29
CA ILE A 146 9.23 -11.18 -4.46
C ILE A 146 9.59 -11.94 -5.72
N ILE A 147 8.62 -12.06 -6.63
CA ILE A 147 8.75 -12.75 -7.91
C ILE A 147 8.44 -11.74 -9.01
N VAL A 148 9.38 -11.54 -9.93
CA VAL A 148 9.22 -10.68 -11.11
C VAL A 148 9.07 -11.56 -12.34
N SER A 149 8.03 -11.33 -13.13
CA SER A 149 7.66 -12.18 -14.27
C SER A 149 7.85 -11.44 -15.60
N SER A 150 8.72 -11.97 -16.45
CA SER A 150 8.99 -11.46 -17.79
C SER A 150 9.51 -12.57 -18.69
N ALA A 151 9.13 -12.56 -19.97
CA ALA A 151 9.68 -13.46 -20.98
C ALA A 151 11.20 -13.31 -21.18
N SER A 152 11.79 -12.19 -20.73
CA SER A 152 13.24 -11.96 -20.79
C SER A 152 14.04 -12.79 -19.78
N PHE A 153 13.39 -13.35 -18.75
CA PHE A 153 14.05 -14.22 -17.78
C PHE A 153 14.05 -15.68 -18.23
N ASN A 154 15.05 -16.45 -17.79
CA ASN A 154 15.01 -17.90 -17.94
C ASN A 154 13.79 -18.45 -17.20
N TYR A 155 13.00 -19.29 -17.88
CA TYR A 155 11.74 -19.82 -17.37
C TYR A 155 10.71 -18.74 -16.98
N GLY A 156 10.84 -17.53 -17.53
CA GLY A 156 9.81 -16.48 -17.46
C GLY A 156 9.73 -15.72 -16.13
N SER A 157 10.61 -15.97 -15.16
CA SER A 157 10.62 -15.23 -13.90
C SER A 157 11.96 -15.24 -13.17
N ALA A 158 12.11 -14.29 -12.26
CA ALA A 158 13.18 -14.23 -11.27
C ALA A 158 12.57 -14.02 -9.88
N GLU A 159 13.13 -14.67 -8.86
CA GLU A 159 12.63 -14.60 -7.49
C GLU A 159 13.76 -14.27 -6.51
N TYR A 160 13.45 -13.44 -5.51
CA TYR A 160 14.28 -13.26 -4.34
C TYR A 160 13.51 -13.64 -3.08
N ASN A 161 14.13 -14.48 -2.26
CA ASN A 161 13.58 -14.89 -0.97
C ASN A 161 14.30 -14.18 0.17
N PHE A 162 13.57 -13.35 0.91
CA PHE A 162 14.10 -12.50 1.99
C PHE A 162 14.55 -13.29 3.22
N ASN A 163 13.98 -14.48 3.46
CA ASN A 163 14.36 -15.33 4.60
C ASN A 163 15.67 -16.08 4.37
N SER A 164 15.89 -16.57 3.15
CA SER A 164 17.06 -17.39 2.81
C SER A 164 18.19 -16.63 2.10
N GLY A 165 17.93 -15.41 1.63
CA GLY A 165 18.90 -14.66 0.82
C GLY A 165 19.22 -15.36 -0.50
N LYS A 166 18.26 -16.10 -1.06
CA LYS A 166 18.44 -16.83 -2.32
C LYS A 166 17.80 -16.08 -3.48
N ILE A 167 18.55 -16.02 -4.59
CA ILE A 167 18.10 -15.50 -5.87
C ILE A 167 17.90 -16.68 -6.81
N ASN A 168 16.65 -16.90 -7.23
CA ASN A 168 16.32 -17.85 -8.28
C ASN A 168 16.27 -17.11 -9.63
N LYS A 169 17.17 -17.48 -10.54
CA LYS A 169 17.29 -16.94 -11.91
C LYS A 169 16.67 -17.90 -12.94
N GLY A 170 15.78 -18.79 -12.51
CA GLY A 170 15.18 -19.86 -13.31
C GLY A 170 16.12 -21.06 -13.46
N ALA A 171 17.20 -20.89 -14.23
CA ALA A 171 18.16 -21.98 -14.52
C ALA A 171 19.16 -22.24 -13.38
N SER A 172 19.25 -21.34 -12.41
CA SER A 172 20.15 -21.45 -11.27
C SER A 172 19.57 -20.76 -10.04
N ILE A 173 19.97 -21.25 -8.87
CA ILE A 173 19.67 -20.63 -7.58
C ILE A 173 21.00 -20.31 -6.92
N ILE A 174 21.23 -19.04 -6.62
CA ILE A 174 22.44 -18.55 -5.98
C ILE A 174 22.08 -17.87 -4.65
N SER A 175 23.06 -17.76 -3.74
CA SER A 175 22.92 -16.89 -2.58
C SER A 175 23.32 -15.47 -2.97
N GLY A 176 22.65 -14.46 -2.42
CA GLY A 176 22.91 -13.06 -2.70
C GLY A 176 22.02 -12.12 -1.88
N SER A 177 22.32 -10.85 -1.96
CA SER A 177 21.57 -9.76 -1.36
C SER A 177 20.37 -9.34 -2.21
N PHE A 178 19.43 -8.63 -1.59
CA PHE A 178 18.33 -7.99 -2.31
C PHE A 178 18.85 -6.97 -3.34
N GLU A 179 19.96 -6.29 -3.04
CA GLU A 179 20.58 -5.32 -3.96
C GLU A 179 21.07 -5.99 -5.25
N GLU A 180 21.75 -7.14 -5.11
CA GLU A 180 22.19 -7.95 -6.26
C GLU A 180 21.01 -8.48 -7.08
N PHE A 181 19.91 -8.84 -6.42
CA PHE A 181 18.68 -9.21 -7.12
C PHE A 181 18.09 -8.05 -7.93
N LYS A 182 17.98 -6.86 -7.33
CA LYS A 182 17.46 -5.68 -8.02
C LYS A 182 18.27 -5.37 -9.27
N ASN A 183 19.60 -5.35 -9.15
CA ASN A 183 20.49 -5.08 -10.28
C ASN A 183 20.27 -6.11 -11.39
N TYR A 184 20.28 -7.40 -11.04
CA TYR A 184 20.01 -8.48 -12.00
C TYR A 184 18.67 -8.31 -12.74
N VAL A 185 17.60 -7.99 -12.01
CA VAL A 185 16.27 -7.78 -12.61
C VAL A 185 16.27 -6.57 -13.52
N LEU A 186 16.73 -5.42 -13.02
CA LEU A 186 16.68 -4.14 -13.73
C LEU A 186 17.57 -4.14 -14.98
N ASP A 187 18.71 -4.84 -14.96
CA ASP A 187 19.57 -4.99 -16.13
C ASP A 187 18.90 -5.78 -17.26
N ILE A 188 17.97 -6.67 -16.94
CA ILE A 188 17.25 -7.50 -17.92
C ILE A 188 15.98 -6.83 -18.43
N ILE A 189 15.25 -6.12 -17.57
CA ILE A 189 13.92 -5.58 -17.92
C ILE A 189 13.95 -4.14 -18.42
N LYS A 190 15.05 -3.40 -18.20
CA LYS A 190 15.17 -2.05 -18.77
C LYS A 190 15.17 -2.16 -20.30
N PRO A 191 14.38 -1.34 -21.01
CA PRO A 191 14.44 -1.29 -22.46
C PRO A 191 15.84 -0.81 -22.88
N MET A 192 16.41 -1.49 -23.89
CA MET A 192 17.48 -0.91 -24.70
C MET A 192 16.99 0.34 -25.42
#